data_AF-A0A0R1VSJ1-F1
#
_entry.id   AF-A0A0R1VSJ1-F1
#
_cell.length_a   1.000
_cell.length_b   1.000
_cell.length_c   1.000
_cell.angle_alpha   90.00
_cell.angle_beta   90.00
_cell.angle_gamma   90.00
#
_symmetry.space_group_name_H-M   'P 1'
#
loop_
_entity.id
_entity.type
_entity.pdbx_description
1 polymer ?
#
loop_
_entity_poly.entity_id
_entity_poly.type
_entity_poly.pdbx_seq_one_letter_code
_entity_poly.pdbx_strand_id
1 'polypeptide(L)' 'MFFRPNREQSKKIQDTLETLYHGIGGKYYAGDAAWQYIHNYTGVNLKEILERIATENERKKH' A
#
# COMPACT_ATOMS: atom_id res chain seq x y z
N MET A 1 2.28 -3.70 2.79
CA MET A 1 2.86 -3.31 1.48
C MET A 1 1.97 -2.27 0.81
N PHE A 2 2.52 -1.16 0.32
CA PHE A 2 1.69 -0.08 -0.25
C PHE A 2 1.09 -0.36 -1.63
N PHE A 3 1.59 -1.37 -2.35
CA PHE A 3 1.13 -1.69 -3.70
C PHE A 3 0.77 -3.16 -3.84
N ARG A 4 -0.25 -3.45 -4.65
CA ARG A 4 -0.55 -4.80 -5.13
C ARG A 4 0.33 -5.11 -6.34
N PRO A 5 0.88 -6.33 -6.44
CA PRO A 5 1.73 -6.70 -7.54
C PRO A 5 0.89 -7.02 -8.77
N ASN A 6 1.44 -6.72 -9.96
CA ASN A 6 0.74 -6.98 -11.22
C ASN A 6 0.86 -8.44 -11.68
N ARG A 7 1.91 -9.15 -11.24
CA ARG A 7 2.15 -10.56 -11.62
C ARG A 7 1.29 -11.51 -10.77
N GLU A 8 0.58 -12.43 -11.43
CA GLU A 8 -0.29 -13.41 -10.77
C GLU A 8 0.42 -14.23 -9.69
N GLN A 9 1.65 -14.69 -9.94
CA GLN A 9 2.42 -15.42 -8.93
C GLN A 9 2.67 -14.58 -7.68
N SER A 10 2.98 -13.30 -7.86
CA SER A 10 3.23 -12.39 -6.73
C SER A 10 1.96 -12.06 -5.95
N LYS A 11 0.79 -12.02 -6.61
CA LYS A 11 -0.50 -11.87 -5.93
C LYS A 11 -0.75 -13.05 -4.99
N LYS A 12 -0.58 -14.29 -5.48
CA LYS A 12 -0.72 -15.51 -4.67
C LYS A 12 0.21 -15.53 -3.46
N ILE A 13 1.44 -15.01 -3.60
CA ILE A 13 2.37 -14.89 -2.47
C ILE A 13 1.83 -13.92 -1.41
N GLN A 14 1.28 -12.77 -1.83
CA GLN A 14 0.69 -11.82 -0.89
C GLN A 14 -0.56 -12.38 -0.21
N ASP A 15 -1.42 -13.09 -0.94
CA ASP A 15 -2.63 -13.71 -0.36
C ASP A 15 -2.26 -14.80 0.68
N THR A 16 -1.19 -15.58 0.39
CA THR A 16 -0.65 -16.57 1.33
C THR A 16 -0.11 -15.91 2.59
N LEU A 17 0.64 -14.81 2.44
CA LEU A 17 1.15 -14.05 3.59
C LEU A 17 0.00 -13.48 4.41
N GLU A 18 -1.00 -12.87 3.77
CA GLU A 18 -2.16 -12.32 4.46
C GLU A 18 -2.86 -13.38 5.32
N THR A 19 -3.12 -14.56 4.74
CA THR A 19 -3.73 -15.69 5.44
C THR A 19 -2.89 -16.14 6.63
N LEU A 20 -1.58 -16.30 6.44
CA LEU A 20 -0.66 -16.76 7.49
C LEU A 20 -0.62 -15.79 8.68
N TYR A 21 -0.47 -14.50 8.40
CA TYR A 21 -0.40 -13.47 9.43
C TYR A 21 -1.71 -13.39 10.22
N HIS A 22 -2.86 -13.41 9.55
CA HIS A 22 -4.15 -13.42 10.25
C HIS A 22 -4.35 -14.70 11.07
N GLY A 23 -3.91 -15.87 10.57
CA GLY A 23 -4.03 -17.15 11.26
C GLY A 23 -3.29 -17.21 12.60
N ILE A 24 -2.24 -16.41 12.79
CA ILE A 24 -1.48 -16.31 14.05
C ILE A 24 -1.87 -15.09 14.89
N GLY A 25 -2.98 -14.40 14.57
CA GLY A 25 -3.41 -13.17 15.24
C GLY A 25 -2.57 -11.93 14.88
N GLY A 26 -1.70 -12.05 13.89
CA GLY A 26 -0.98 -10.93 13.29
C GLY A 26 -1.87 -10.10 12.35
N LYS A 27 -1.31 -8.99 11.88
CA LYS A 27 -1.98 -8.08 10.93
C LYS A 27 -1.20 -8.01 9.64
N TYR A 28 -1.88 -8.09 8.51
CA TYR A 28 -1.28 -7.90 7.19
C TYR A 28 -2.12 -6.90 6.39
N TYR A 29 -1.46 -5.86 5.88
CA TYR A 29 -2.12 -4.82 5.08
C TYR A 29 -1.36 -4.65 3.75
N ALA A 30 -2.09 -4.75 2.64
CA ALA A 30 -1.55 -4.56 1.30
C ALA A 30 -2.42 -3.64 0.44
N GLY A 31 -1.79 -2.91 -0.50
CA GLY A 31 -2.48 -1.97 -1.38
C GLY A 31 -3.20 -0.86 -0.59
N ASP A 32 -4.46 -0.59 -0.93
CA ASP A 32 -5.25 0.45 -0.27
C ASP A 32 -5.43 0.22 1.23
N ALA A 33 -5.47 -1.03 1.69
CA ALA A 33 -5.55 -1.33 3.12
C ALA A 33 -4.30 -0.84 3.88
N ALA A 34 -3.12 -0.85 3.24
CA ALA A 34 -1.90 -0.33 3.86
C ALA A 34 -1.91 1.20 3.94
N TRP A 35 -2.42 1.88 2.92
CA TRP A 35 -2.60 3.33 2.93
C TRP A 35 -3.60 3.77 3.99
N GLN A 36 -4.75 3.09 4.07
CA GLN A 36 -5.76 3.34 5.09
C GLN A 36 -5.24 3.07 6.50
N TYR A 37 -4.47 2.00 6.70
CA TYR A 37 -3.86 1.71 8.00
C TYR A 37 -2.97 2.87 8.48
N ILE A 38 -2.07 3.37 7.62
CA ILE A 38 -1.20 4.51 7.97
C ILE A 38 -2.02 5.77 8.22
N HIS A 39 -3.00 6.07 7.38
CA HIS A 39 -3.88 7.21 7.57
C HIS A 39 -4.60 7.16 8.92
N ASN A 40 -5.18 6.01 9.25
CA ASN A 40 -5.91 5.83 10.51
C ASN A 40 -4.97 5.85 11.74
N TYR A 41 -3.75 5.36 11.59
CA TYR A 41 -2.76 5.32 12.68
C TYR A 41 -2.10 6.68 12.95
N THR A 42 -1.88 7.47 11.90
CA THR A 42 -1.08 8.71 11.98
C THR A 42 -1.88 9.99 11.78
N GLY A 43 -3.09 9.91 11.22
CA GLY A 43 -3.87 11.06 10.74
C GLY A 43 -3.33 11.68 9.45
N VAL A 44 -2.31 11.08 8.82
CA VAL A 44 -1.64 11.64 7.63
C VAL A 44 -2.03 10.89 6.37
N ASN A 45 -2.57 11.60 5.38
CA ASN A 45 -2.82 11.05 4.05
C ASN A 45 -1.53 10.99 3.20
N LEU A 46 -0.66 10.05 3.53
CA LEU A 46 0.65 9.91 2.87
C LEU A 46 0.53 9.65 1.36
N LYS A 47 -0.50 8.92 0.92
CA LYS A 47 -0.73 8.61 -0.50
C LYS A 47 -0.93 9.89 -1.31
N GLU A 48 -1.83 10.76 -0.84
CA GLU A 48 -2.13 12.04 -1.49
C GLU A 48 -0.90 12.96 -1.54
N ILE A 49 -0.11 13.01 -0.45
CA ILE A 49 1.12 13.81 -0.42
C ILE A 49 2.10 13.37 -1.51
N LEU A 50 2.30 12.05 -1.66
CA LEU A 50 3.19 11.50 -2.68
C LEU A 50 2.66 11.73 -4.10
N GLU A 51 1.35 11.57 -4.32
CA GLU A 51 0.69 11.85 -5.61
C GLU A 51 0.86 13.32 -6.01
N ARG A 52 0.67 14.26 -5.08
CA ARG A 52 0.91 15.69 -5.31
C ARG A 52 2.35 15.98 -5.73
N ILE A 53 3.33 15.42 -5.01
CA ILE A 53 4.75 15.57 -5.34
C ILE A 53 5.05 15.01 -6.73
N ALA A 54 4.48 13.85 -7.08
CA ALA A 54 4.64 13.24 -8.40
C ALA A 54 4.11 14.15 -9.52
N THR A 55 2.88 14.66 -9.36
CA THR A 55 2.27 15.60 -10.32
C THR A 55 3.08 16.89 -10.47
N GLU A 56 3.57 17.46 -9.37
CA GLU A 56 4.42 18.67 -9.40
C GLU A 56 5.73 18.41 -10.17
N ASN A 57 6.33 17.23 -10.01
CA ASN A 57 7.55 16.85 -10.70
C ASN A 57 7.32 16.58 -12.20
N GLU A 58 6.17 16.02 -12.59
CA GLU A 58 5.80 15.86 -13.99
C GLU A 58 5.64 17.22 -14.68
N ARG A 59 4.98 18.18 -14.02
CA ARG A 59 4.81 19.54 -14.53
C ARG A 59 6.13 20.28 -14.74
N LYS A 60 7.13 20.06 -13.86
CA LYS A 60 8.47 20.68 -13.98
C LYS A 60 9.32 20.11 -15.12
N LYS A 61 8.96 18.95 -15.68
CA LYS A 61 9.69 18.31 -16.79
C LYS A 61 9.24 18.79 -18.17
N HIS A 62 8.14 19.54 -18.24
CA HIS A 62 7.57 20.12 -19.46
C HIS A 62 7.67 21.64 -19.42
#